data_AF-A0A316QY77-F1
#
_entry.id   AF-A0A316QY77-F1
#
_cell.length_a   1.000
_cell.length_b   1.000
_cell.length_c   1.000
_cell.angle_alpha   90.00
_cell.angle_beta   90.00
_cell.angle_gamma   90.00
#
_symmetry.space_group_name_H-M   'P 1'
#
loop_
_entity.id
_entity.type
_entity.pdbx_description
1 polymer ?
#
loop_
_entity_poly.entity_id
_entity_poly.type
_entity_poly.pdbx_seq_one_letter_code
_entity_poly.pdbx_strand_id
1 'polypeptide(L)' 'VVVPDNQLSLAIGKEGQNVRLAAKLTGWKIDIKSSSQAEQDMDIYNADMNAAGQPQDAYGEELPQ' A
#
# COMPACT_ATOMS: atom_id res chain seq x y z
N VAL A 1 -5.80 -4.48 3.85
CA VAL A 1 -6.63 -3.34 4.33
C VAL A 1 -5.67 -2.22 4.70
N VAL A 2 -5.96 -0.99 4.29
CA VAL A 2 -5.15 0.19 4.63
C VAL A 2 -5.90 1.02 5.66
N VAL A 3 -5.21 1.42 6.73
CA VAL A 3 -5.76 2.26 7.80
C VAL A 3 -4.88 3.49 8.04
N PRO A 4 -5.42 4.60 8.55
CA PRO A 4 -4.59 5.72 8.99
C PRO A 4 -3.56 5.29 10.05
N ASP A 5 -2.37 5.89 10.03
CA ASP A 5 -1.26 5.54 10.93
C ASP A 5 -1.63 5.60 12.41
N ASN A 6 -2.44 6.59 12.81
CA ASN A 6 -2.91 6.75 14.18
C ASN A 6 -3.88 5.65 14.65
N GLN A 7 -4.48 4.91 13.72
CA GLN A 7 -5.44 3.83 14.00
C GLN A 7 -4.84 2.44 13.84
N LEU A 8 -3.58 2.32 13.41
CA LEU A 8 -2.94 1.02 13.17
C LEU A 8 -3.00 0.11 14.41
N SER A 9 -2.62 0.64 15.57
CA SER A 9 -2.67 -0.10 16.85
C SER A 9 -4.08 -0.54 17.23
N LEU A 10 -5.09 0.29 16.97
CA LEU A 10 -6.49 -0.02 17.26
C LEU A 10 -7.02 -1.10 16.31
N ALA A 11 -6.69 -1.00 15.02
CA ALA A 11 -7.07 -1.95 13.99
C ALA A 11 -6.44 -3.34 14.23
N ILE A 12 -5.20 -3.38 14.71
CA ILE A 12 -4.53 -4.62 15.12
C ILE A 12 -5.15 -5.17 16.41
N GLY A 13 -5.38 -4.29 17.39
CA GLY A 13 -5.82 -4.65 18.73
C GLY A 13 -4.69 -5.23 19.60
N LYS A 14 -4.95 -5.36 20.90
CA LYS A 14 -3.97 -5.95 21.84
C LYS A 14 -3.63 -7.39 21.40
N GLU A 15 -2.34 -7.68 21.25
CA GLU A 15 -1.84 -8.98 20.78
C GLU A 15 -2.45 -9.45 19.44
N GLY A 16 -2.92 -8.53 18.60
CA GLY A 16 -3.53 -8.87 17.31
C GLY A 16 -4.92 -9.48 17.42
N GLN A 17 -5.61 -9.32 18.56
CA GLN A 17 -6.92 -9.92 18.82
C GLN A 17 -7.96 -9.54 17.76
N ASN A 18 -8.01 -8.26 17.35
CA ASN A 18 -9.00 -7.78 16.39
C ASN A 18 -8.80 -8.43 15.02
N VAL A 19 -7.56 -8.50 14.53
CA VAL A 19 -7.22 -9.17 13.26
C VAL A 19 -7.55 -10.66 13.31
N ARG A 20 -7.21 -11.33 14.41
CA ARG A 20 -7.45 -12.77 14.58
C ARG A 20 -8.94 -13.10 14.61
N LEU A 21 -9.75 -12.29 15.28
CA LEU A 21 -11.20 -12.44 15.31
C LEU A 21 -11.80 -12.17 13.92
N ALA A 22 -11.41 -11.09 13.26
CA ALA A 22 -11.89 -10.77 11.91
C ALA A 22 -11.52 -11.84 10.88
N ALA A 23 -10.31 -12.42 10.97
CA ALA A 23 -9.89 -13.52 10.10
C ALA A 23 -10.72 -14.79 10.35
N LYS A 24 -11.03 -15.11 11.62
CA LYS A 24 -11.92 -16.23 11.96
C LYS A 24 -13.36 -16.02 11.50
N LEU A 25 -13.85 -14.79 11.60
CA LEU A 25 -15.23 -14.44 11.23
C LEU A 25 -15.44 -14.44 9.71
N THR A 26 -14.47 -13.91 8.97
CA THR A 26 -14.55 -13.82 7.51
C THR A 26 -14.07 -15.10 6.83
N GLY A 27 -13.12 -15.82 7.44
CA GLY A 27 -12.40 -16.92 6.81
C GLY A 27 -11.26 -16.45 5.88
N TRP A 28 -10.93 -15.16 5.88
CA TRP A 28 -9.91 -14.58 5.00
C TRP A 28 -8.63 -14.26 5.78
N LYS A 29 -7.50 -14.32 5.08
CA LYS A 29 -6.23 -13.80 5.60
C LYS A 29 -6.29 -12.27 5.52
N ILE A 30 -6.32 -11.60 6.67
CA ILE A 30 -6.38 -10.15 6.77
C ILE A 30 -4.98 -9.62 7.04
N ASP A 31 -4.49 -8.76 6.16
CA ASP A 31 -3.28 -7.97 6.35
C ASP A 31 -3.65 -6.51 6.52
N ILE A 32 -3.09 -5.85 7.54
CA ILE A 32 -3.37 -4.45 7.89
C ILE A 32 -2.08 -3.66 7.76
N LYS A 33 -2.08 -2.68 6.86
CA LYS A 33 -0.98 -1.75 6.65
C LYS A 33 -1.44 -0.34 6.97
N SER A 34 -0.53 0.52 7.43
CA SER A 34 -0.84 1.94 7.54
C SER A 34 -0.80 2.62 6.18
N SER A 35 -1.40 3.81 6.08
CA SER A 35 -1.31 4.70 4.91
C SER A 35 0.14 4.92 4.50
N SER A 36 0.99 5.33 5.46
CA SER A 36 2.41 5.59 5.19
C SER A 36 3.14 4.34 4.70
N GLN A 37 2.80 3.16 5.23
CA GLN A 37 3.44 1.91 4.81
C GLN A 37 2.98 1.47 3.40
N ALA A 38 1.72 1.71 3.06
CA ALA A 38 1.22 1.48 1.71
C ALA A 38 1.85 2.44 0.68
N GLU A 39 2.07 3.70 1.05
CA GLU A 39 2.77 4.68 0.21
C GLU A 39 4.22 4.29 -0.03
N GLN A 40 4.95 3.88 1.03
CA GLN A 40 6.33 3.41 0.91
C GLN A 40 6.46 2.18 -0.01
N ASP A 41 5.54 1.22 0.11
CA ASP A 41 5.53 0.04 -0.77
C ASP A 41 5.35 0.44 -2.25
N MET A 42 4.56 1.48 -2.53
CA MET A 42 4.34 2.01 -3.88
C MET A 42 5.57 2.77 -4.40
N ASP A 43 6.20 3.58 -3.55
CA ASP A 43 7.42 4.32 -3.90
C ASP A 43 8.57 3.37 -4.25
N ILE A 44 8.74 2.28 -3.50
CA ILE A 44 9.75 1.25 -3.78
C ILE A 44 9.47 0.59 -5.13
N TYR A 45 8.21 0.21 -5.40
CA TYR A 45 7.83 -0.38 -6.68
C TYR A 45 8.08 0.56 -7.86
N ASN A 46 7.76 1.84 -7.70
CA ASN A 46 8.00 2.87 -8.72
C ASN A 46 9.49 3.11 -8.93
N ALA A 47 10.29 3.13 -7.85
CA ALA A 47 11.75 3.28 -7.94
C ALA A 47 12.39 2.10 -8.68
N ASP A 48 11.94 0.87 -8.41
CA ASP A 48 12.42 -0.33 -9.10
C ASP A 48 12.04 -0.31 -10.60
N MET A 49 10.82 0.15 -10.96
CA MET A 49 10.42 0.35 -12.36
C MET A 49 11.24 1.43 -13.06
N ASN A 50 11.55 2.53 -12.37
CA ASN A 50 12.37 3.61 -12.90
C ASN A 50 13.83 3.19 -13.07
N ALA A 51 14.36 2.37 -12.15
CA ALA A 51 15.70 1.79 -12.25
C ALA A 51 15.83 0.78 -13.40
N ALA A 52 14.73 0.12 -13.79
CA ALA A 52 14.67 -0.75 -14.97
C ALA A 52 14.63 0.00 -16.32
N GLY A 53 14.68 1.34 -16.31
CA GLY A 53 14.95 2.14 -17.50
C GLY A 53 13.80 2.22 -18.50
N GLN A 54 12.56 2.40 -18.05
CA GLN A 54 11.48 2.88 -18.92
C GLN A 54 11.39 4.41 -18.83
N PRO A 55 11.74 5.16 -19.90
CA PRO A 55 11.62 6.61 -19.93
C PRO A 55 10.14 7.02 -19.80
N GLN A 56 9.81 7.71 -18.69
CA GLN A 56 8.46 8.22 -18.41
C GLN A 56 8.12 9.52 -19.18
N ASP A 57 9.07 10.01 -19.97
CA ASP A 57 9.07 11.31 -20.66
C ASP A 57 8.64 11.24 -22.14
N ALA A 58 8.34 10.06 -22.69
CA ALA A 58 7.99 9.91 -24.12
C ALA A 58 6.54 10.31 -24.52
N TYR A 59 5.73 10.83 -23.59
CA TYR A 59 4.35 11.30 -23.87
C TYR A 59 4.18 12.81 -23.67
N GLY A 60 5.24 13.58 -23.96
CA GLY A 60 5.30 15.03 -23.78
C GLY A 60 5.67 15.85 -25.03
N GLU A 61 5.54 15.30 -26.24
CA GLU A 61 5.59 16.11 -27.46
C GLU A 61 4.16 16.39 -27.93
N GLU A 62 3.68 17.60 -27.66
CA GLU A 62 2.50 18.15 -28.31
C GLU A 62 2.66 18.07 -29.84
N LEU A 63 1.71 17.42 -30.51
CA LEU A 63 1.60 17.45 -31.97
C LEU A 63 1.59 18.92 -32.44
N PRO A 64 2.46 19.34 -33.38
CA PRO A 64 2.33 20.66 -33.97
C PRO A 64 1.00 20.72 -34.76
N GLN A 65 0.23 21.78 -34.50
CA GLN A 65 -1.02 22.11 -35.18
C GLN A 65 -0.82 22.44 -36.65
#